data_AF-A0A7V9CNS8-F1
#
_entry.id   AF-A0A7V9CNS8-F1
#
_cell.length_a   1.000
_cell.length_b   1.000
_cell.length_c   1.000
_cell.angle_alpha   90.00
_cell.angle_beta   90.00
_cell.angle_gamma   90.00
#
_symmetry.space_group_name_H-M   'P 1'
#
loop_
_entity.id
_entity.type
_entity.pdbx_description
1 polymer ?
#
loop_
_entity_poly.entity_id
_entity_poly.type
_entity_poly.pdbx_seq_one_letter_code
_entity_poly.pdbx_strand_id
1 'polypeptide(L)'
;MPRRPSIVLFLAASAFVAGCGTPDSPPAAASNAQPPVAAAGPASEGPQGWAGTAPSADPPLEPKPPATVKEGDTWIPDLPSMETVAPPAGWVTSGPDVPPMPLTLLRLPRTYIVRAKFPAIDFHVHGRELTTPEAYASFVKLLDEIGMGAIVNLNGGTGEALDQSLEAGEAYRDRVVNFITFSAEGINEPGWSEKFAAEMERAFKAGAQGMKVSKQLGQGAKNPDGTFIQADDPRLDPVWAMAARYDKPVMIHISDSIGRFYPPGPKNERYEAGLWRQPGELAGNLNDGGPS
;
A
#
# COMPACT_ATOMS: atom_id res chain seq x y z
N MET A 1 -11.42 13.32 38.78
CA MET A 1 -11.02 13.24 37.35
C MET A 1 -9.74 12.42 37.25
N PRO A 2 -9.76 11.20 36.67
CA PRO A 2 -8.54 10.42 36.53
C PRO A 2 -7.75 10.93 35.31
N ARG A 3 -6.43 11.09 35.47
CA ARG A 3 -5.50 11.55 34.44
C ARG A 3 -5.32 10.45 33.39
N ARG A 4 -5.42 10.81 32.10
CA ARG A 4 -5.10 9.94 30.96
C ARG A 4 -3.59 9.69 30.91
N PRO A 5 -3.10 8.47 30.60
CA PRO A 5 -1.68 8.23 30.41
C PRO A 5 -1.25 8.73 29.02
N SER A 6 -0.19 9.54 28.98
CA SER A 6 0.50 9.93 27.74
C SER A 6 1.48 8.83 27.35
N ILE A 7 1.31 8.26 26.16
CA ILE A 7 2.30 7.38 25.54
C ILE A 7 3.39 8.27 24.94
N VAL A 8 4.62 8.14 25.44
CA VAL A 8 5.81 8.81 24.91
C VAL A 8 6.54 7.80 24.02
N LEU A 9 6.64 8.08 22.73
CA LEU A 9 7.34 7.27 21.74
C LEU A 9 8.79 7.74 21.64
N PHE A 10 9.75 6.88 21.98
CA PHE A 10 11.18 7.13 21.75
C PHE A 10 11.57 6.60 20.36
N LEU A 11 11.98 7.49 19.45
CA LEU A 11 12.64 7.13 18.19
C LEU A 11 14.16 7.09 18.41
N ALA A 12 14.78 5.94 18.13
CA ALA A 12 16.22 5.81 18.01
C ALA A 12 16.63 6.00 16.55
N ALA A 13 17.35 7.07 16.24
CA ALA A 13 17.95 7.30 14.92
C ALA A 13 19.36 6.71 14.87
N SER A 14 19.63 5.83 13.91
CA SER A 14 20.99 5.42 13.55
C SER A 14 21.40 6.14 12.26
N ALA A 15 22.46 6.94 12.33
CA ALA A 15 23.04 7.62 11.19
C ALA A 15 23.98 6.65 10.43
N PHE A 16 23.78 6.53 9.12
CA PHE A 16 24.72 5.86 8.22
C PHE A 16 25.27 6.89 7.24
N VAL A 17 26.59 7.08 7.26
CA VAL A 17 27.30 7.96 6.32
C VAL A 17 27.74 7.10 5.14
N ALA A 18 27.22 7.38 3.94
CA ALA A 18 27.69 6.78 2.70
C ALA A 18 28.51 7.82 1.92
N GLY A 19 29.78 7.49 1.65
CA GLY A 19 30.71 8.33 0.90
C GLY A 19 30.37 8.38 -0.59
N CYS A 20 30.47 9.58 -1.17
CA CYS A 20 30.28 9.84 -2.59
C CYS A 20 31.42 9.26 -3.43
N GLY A 21 31.07 8.52 -4.48
CA GLY A 21 31.95 8.23 -5.62
C GLY A 21 31.19 8.49 -6.91
N THR A 22 31.73 9.34 -7.78
CA THR A 22 31.20 9.64 -9.11
C THR A 22 31.73 8.64 -10.14
N PRO A 23 30.90 8.21 -11.11
CA PRO A 23 31.40 7.75 -12.40
C PRO A 23 31.01 8.71 -13.52
N ASP A 24 32.02 9.23 -14.20
CA ASP A 24 31.94 9.91 -15.49
C ASP A 24 31.45 8.95 -16.58
N SER A 25 30.33 9.28 -17.25
CA SER A 25 30.08 9.09 -18.70
C SER A 25 28.64 9.50 -19.07
N PRO A 26 28.41 10.20 -20.20
CA PRO A 26 27.07 10.60 -20.61
C PRO A 26 26.29 9.44 -21.27
N PRO A 27 24.96 9.33 -21.09
CA PRO A 27 24.16 8.33 -21.79
C PRO A 27 23.92 8.73 -23.26
N ALA A 28 24.02 7.74 -24.14
CA ALA A 28 23.74 7.87 -25.57
C ALA A 28 22.24 8.05 -25.84
N ALA A 29 21.90 8.94 -26.78
CA ALA A 29 20.54 9.21 -27.22
C ALA A 29 19.96 8.01 -27.99
N ALA A 30 18.85 7.45 -27.51
CA ALA A 30 18.04 6.48 -28.24
C ALA A 30 16.83 7.18 -28.89
N SER A 31 16.72 7.03 -30.21
CA SER A 31 15.63 7.55 -31.05
C SER A 31 14.30 6.84 -30.73
N ASN A 32 13.30 7.61 -30.29
CA ASN A 32 11.93 7.14 -30.07
C ASN A 32 11.07 7.41 -31.32
N ALA A 33 10.83 6.38 -32.12
CA ALA A 33 9.71 6.35 -33.07
C ALA A 33 8.73 5.25 -32.64
N GLN A 34 7.54 5.63 -32.18
CA GLN A 34 6.44 4.71 -31.85
C GLN A 34 5.66 4.33 -33.12
N PRO A 35 5.26 3.06 -33.30
CA PRO A 35 4.25 2.69 -34.29
C PRO A 35 2.82 3.02 -33.78
N PRO A 36 1.83 3.20 -34.67
CA PRO A 36 0.50 3.68 -34.30
C PRO A 36 -0.35 2.62 -33.57
N VAL A 37 -1.11 3.09 -32.59
CA VAL A 37 -2.03 2.32 -31.74
C VAL A 37 -3.33 2.05 -32.52
N ALA A 38 -3.72 0.77 -32.63
CA ALA A 38 -5.03 0.39 -33.13
C ALA A 38 -6.10 0.59 -32.04
N ALA A 39 -7.23 1.20 -32.40
CA ALA A 39 -8.34 1.46 -31.49
C ALA A 39 -9.01 0.16 -31.01
N ALA A 40 -9.10 -0.03 -29.69
CA ALA A 40 -9.85 -1.12 -29.07
C ALA A 40 -11.35 -0.78 -29.00
N GLY A 41 -12.21 -1.72 -29.41
CA GLY A 41 -13.66 -1.65 -29.29
C GLY A 41 -14.16 -1.83 -27.85
N PRO A 42 -15.49 -1.71 -27.60
CA PRO A 42 -16.05 -1.53 -26.26
C PRO A 42 -15.88 -2.80 -25.41
N ALA A 43 -15.33 -2.62 -24.21
CA ALA A 43 -15.14 -3.64 -23.20
C ALA A 43 -16.48 -4.04 -22.54
N SER A 44 -16.72 -5.35 -22.39
CA SER A 44 -17.85 -5.90 -21.64
C SER A 44 -17.59 -5.85 -20.14
N GLU A 45 -18.69 -5.63 -19.40
CA GLU A 45 -18.76 -5.38 -17.96
C GLU A 45 -18.38 -6.61 -17.11
N GLY A 46 -17.54 -6.39 -16.10
CA GLY A 46 -17.24 -7.33 -15.01
C GLY A 46 -15.74 -7.65 -14.83
N PRO A 47 -15.22 -7.77 -13.59
CA PRO A 47 -13.84 -8.19 -13.37
C PRO A 47 -13.66 -9.65 -13.82
N GLN A 48 -12.99 -9.85 -14.95
CA GLN A 48 -12.58 -11.17 -15.44
C GLN A 48 -11.34 -11.63 -14.68
N GLY A 49 -11.32 -12.91 -14.25
CA GLY A 49 -10.09 -13.54 -13.79
C GLY A 49 -9.16 -13.85 -14.97
N TRP A 50 -8.01 -14.45 -14.67
CA TRP A 50 -6.97 -14.72 -15.67
C TRP A 50 -7.51 -15.57 -16.83
N ALA A 51 -7.15 -15.22 -18.08
CA ALA A 51 -7.59 -15.92 -19.30
C ALA A 51 -9.12 -16.09 -19.46
N GLY A 52 -9.93 -15.18 -18.91
CA GLY A 52 -11.39 -15.26 -19.01
C GLY A 52 -12.01 -16.33 -18.10
N THR A 53 -11.23 -16.92 -17.19
CA THR A 53 -11.77 -17.72 -16.09
C THR A 53 -12.34 -16.79 -15.02
N ALA A 54 -13.40 -17.21 -14.33
CA ALA A 54 -13.83 -16.52 -13.13
C ALA A 54 -12.67 -16.54 -12.12
N PRO A 55 -12.38 -15.44 -11.39
CA PRO A 55 -11.38 -15.49 -10.34
C PRO A 55 -11.71 -16.65 -9.38
N SER A 56 -10.68 -17.37 -8.93
CA SER A 56 -10.84 -18.35 -7.85
C SER A 56 -11.58 -17.65 -6.71
N ALA A 57 -12.76 -18.16 -6.37
CA ALA A 57 -13.58 -17.62 -5.28
C ALA A 57 -12.85 -17.74 -3.93
N ASP A 58 -11.88 -18.65 -3.85
CA ASP A 58 -11.14 -18.94 -2.65
C ASP A 58 -9.74 -18.33 -2.73
N PRO A 59 -9.37 -17.42 -1.80
CA PRO A 59 -7.99 -16.97 -1.64
C PRO A 59 -7.10 -18.18 -1.32
N PRO A 60 -5.78 -18.11 -1.57
CA PRO A 60 -4.87 -19.20 -1.19
C PRO A 60 -5.07 -19.55 0.29
N LEU A 61 -5.50 -20.80 0.52
CA LEU A 61 -5.78 -21.33 1.85
C LEU A 61 -4.46 -21.46 2.60
N GLU A 62 -4.12 -20.44 3.40
CA GLU A 62 -3.18 -20.68 4.48
C GLU A 62 -3.72 -21.84 5.35
N PRO A 63 -2.89 -22.84 5.65
CA PRO A 63 -3.35 -23.98 6.43
C PRO A 63 -3.78 -23.50 7.82
N LYS A 64 -5.03 -23.78 8.19
CA LYS A 64 -5.57 -23.50 9.52
C LYS A 64 -5.31 -24.69 10.44
N PRO A 65 -4.93 -24.46 11.70
CA PRO A 65 -4.74 -25.56 12.64
C PRO A 65 -6.05 -26.29 12.92
N PRO A 66 -6.00 -27.59 13.22
CA PRO A 66 -7.15 -28.31 13.74
C PRO A 66 -7.57 -27.73 15.09
N ALA A 67 -8.86 -27.86 15.43
CA ALA A 67 -9.43 -27.31 16.67
C ALA A 67 -8.76 -27.82 17.97
N THR A 68 -7.95 -28.87 17.89
CA THR A 68 -7.17 -29.43 19.00
C THR A 68 -5.91 -28.62 19.33
N VAL A 69 -5.37 -27.84 18.39
CA VAL A 69 -4.18 -27.00 18.58
C VAL A 69 -4.60 -25.71 19.28
N LYS A 70 -3.98 -25.39 20.41
CA LYS A 70 -4.29 -24.19 21.19
C LYS A 70 -3.37 -23.04 20.77
N GLU A 71 -3.81 -21.81 21.04
CA GLU A 71 -2.96 -20.62 20.87
C GLU A 71 -1.63 -20.81 21.61
N GLY A 72 -0.52 -20.57 20.91
CA GLY A 72 0.84 -20.77 21.38
C GLY A 72 1.42 -22.17 21.11
N ASP A 73 0.59 -23.16 20.78
CA ASP A 73 1.08 -24.50 20.44
C ASP A 73 1.78 -24.48 19.07
N THR A 74 2.80 -25.32 18.94
CA THR A 74 3.43 -25.59 17.64
C THR A 74 2.72 -26.74 16.97
N TRP A 75 2.41 -26.58 15.68
CA TRP A 75 1.82 -27.62 14.85
C TRP A 75 2.49 -27.65 13.48
N ILE A 76 2.52 -28.82 12.85
CA ILE A 76 2.99 -28.95 11.48
C ILE A 76 1.74 -29.18 10.64
N PRO A 77 1.47 -28.34 9.62
CA PRO A 77 0.32 -28.56 8.76
C PRO A 77 0.36 -29.89 8.04
N ASP A 78 -0.77 -30.57 7.95
CA ASP A 78 -0.88 -31.79 7.17
C ASP A 78 -0.61 -31.49 5.69
N LEU A 79 -0.03 -32.46 4.98
CA LEU A 79 0.04 -32.37 3.53
C LEU A 79 -1.39 -32.33 2.97
N PRO A 80 -1.65 -31.46 1.98
CA PRO A 80 -2.97 -31.44 1.37
C PRO A 80 -3.18 -32.77 0.63
N SER A 81 -4.41 -33.27 0.59
CA SER A 81 -4.67 -34.50 -0.14
C SER A 81 -4.47 -34.27 -1.64
N MET A 82 -4.21 -35.35 -2.38
CA MET A 82 -4.13 -35.30 -3.85
C MET A 82 -5.39 -34.72 -4.48
N GLU A 83 -6.55 -34.92 -3.86
CA GLU A 83 -7.83 -34.36 -4.29
C GLU A 83 -7.89 -32.85 -4.08
N THR A 84 -7.40 -32.34 -2.94
CA THR A 84 -7.39 -30.90 -2.63
C THR A 84 -6.45 -30.10 -3.54
N VAL A 85 -5.39 -30.73 -4.05
CA VAL A 85 -4.47 -30.09 -5.02
C VAL A 85 -4.78 -30.48 -6.46
N ALA A 86 -5.79 -31.31 -6.70
CA ALA A 86 -6.14 -31.71 -8.05
C ALA A 86 -6.64 -30.50 -8.83
N PRO A 87 -6.21 -30.34 -10.08
CA PRO A 87 -6.73 -29.26 -10.90
C PRO A 87 -8.25 -29.49 -11.14
N PRO A 88 -9.04 -28.42 -11.30
CA PRO A 88 -10.47 -28.55 -11.59
C PRO A 88 -10.74 -29.40 -12.84
N ALA A 89 -11.91 -30.04 -12.90
CA ALA A 89 -12.28 -30.84 -14.07
C ALA A 89 -12.25 -29.99 -15.35
N GLY A 90 -11.56 -30.49 -16.39
CA GLY A 90 -11.37 -29.77 -17.66
C GLY A 90 -10.25 -28.73 -17.65
N TRP A 91 -9.52 -28.58 -16.54
CA TRP A 91 -8.32 -27.76 -16.49
C TRP A 91 -7.23 -28.34 -17.39
N VAL A 92 -6.66 -27.48 -18.22
CA VAL A 92 -5.56 -27.78 -19.15
C VAL A 92 -4.43 -26.79 -18.88
N THR A 93 -3.18 -27.24 -19.00
CA THR A 93 -2.02 -26.35 -18.86
C THR A 93 -1.94 -25.41 -20.07
N SER A 94 -2.51 -24.21 -19.97
CA SER A 94 -2.41 -23.16 -21.01
C SER A 94 -1.04 -22.48 -20.98
N GLY A 95 0.02 -23.18 -21.39
CA GLY A 95 1.35 -22.57 -21.50
C GLY A 95 1.85 -21.97 -20.17
N PRO A 96 2.66 -20.88 -20.19
CA PRO A 96 3.24 -20.29 -18.98
C PRO A 96 2.19 -19.48 -18.21
N ASP A 97 1.15 -20.15 -17.71
CA ASP A 97 0.31 -19.59 -16.66
C ASP A 97 1.07 -19.64 -15.34
N VAL A 98 1.19 -18.47 -14.70
CA VAL A 98 1.62 -18.35 -13.31
C VAL A 98 0.33 -18.41 -12.49
N PRO A 99 -0.03 -19.57 -11.89
CA PRO A 99 -1.21 -19.60 -11.04
C PRO A 99 -1.03 -18.61 -9.88
N PRO A 100 -2.14 -18.08 -9.31
CA PRO A 100 -2.07 -17.43 -8.00
C PRO A 100 -1.34 -18.41 -7.08
N MET A 101 -0.22 -17.94 -6.48
CA MET A 101 0.77 -18.70 -5.72
C MET A 101 0.28 -20.12 -5.32
N PRO A 102 0.86 -21.21 -5.85
CA PRO A 102 0.39 -22.56 -5.57
C PRO A 102 0.43 -22.85 -4.07
N LEU A 103 -0.42 -23.77 -3.62
CA LEU A 103 -0.35 -24.26 -2.23
C LEU A 103 1.09 -24.70 -1.94
N THR A 104 1.71 -24.05 -0.96
CA THR A 104 3.03 -24.49 -0.52
C THR A 104 2.93 -25.91 0.00
N LEU A 105 3.70 -26.84 -0.58
CA LEU A 105 3.84 -28.21 -0.07
C LEU A 105 4.93 -28.28 1.02
N LEU A 106 5.63 -27.17 1.27
CA LEU A 106 6.58 -27.08 2.36
C LEU A 106 5.83 -27.13 3.71
N ARG A 107 6.18 -28.12 4.53
CA ARG A 107 5.64 -28.29 5.90
C ARG A 107 6.70 -27.98 6.92
N LEU A 108 6.64 -26.75 7.43
CA LEU A 108 7.45 -26.30 8.55
C LEU A 108 6.60 -26.27 9.81
N PRO A 109 7.19 -26.51 11.00
CA PRO A 109 6.54 -26.21 12.26
C PRO A 109 6.07 -24.74 12.29
N ARG A 110 4.82 -24.51 12.69
CA ARG A 110 4.20 -23.19 12.83
C ARG A 110 3.70 -23.04 14.26
N THR A 111 3.96 -21.89 14.87
CA THR A 111 3.32 -21.52 16.13
C THR A 111 1.94 -20.96 15.81
N TYR A 112 0.89 -21.51 16.39
CA TYR A 112 -0.45 -20.96 16.22
C TYR A 112 -0.58 -19.68 17.03
N ILE A 113 -0.54 -18.53 16.36
CA ILE A 113 -0.70 -17.20 16.95
C ILE A 113 -1.78 -16.46 16.17
N VAL A 114 -2.91 -16.18 16.80
CA VAL A 114 -4.01 -15.38 16.23
C VAL A 114 -4.16 -14.03 16.90
N ARG A 115 -3.49 -13.84 18.04
CA ARG A 115 -3.58 -12.61 18.82
C ARG A 115 -2.20 -12.11 19.24
N ALA A 116 -1.97 -10.82 19.06
CA ALA A 116 -0.79 -10.17 19.62
C ALA A 116 -0.79 -10.29 21.16
N LYS A 117 0.30 -10.83 21.71
CA LYS A 117 0.48 -11.00 23.17
C LYS A 117 0.47 -9.67 23.93
N PHE A 118 0.94 -8.60 23.27
CA PHE A 118 0.91 -7.23 23.77
C PHE A 118 0.14 -6.37 22.77
N PRO A 119 -0.49 -5.26 23.21
CA PRO A 119 -1.17 -4.34 22.29
C PRO A 119 -0.19 -3.85 21.21
N ALA A 120 -0.41 -4.32 19.98
CA ALA A 120 0.39 -3.91 18.84
C ALA A 120 -0.12 -2.56 18.30
N ILE A 121 0.76 -1.81 17.64
CA ILE A 121 0.38 -0.62 16.88
C ILE A 121 0.77 -0.84 15.43
N ASP A 122 -0.20 -0.81 14.53
CA ASP A 122 0.08 -0.85 13.08
C ASP A 122 0.14 0.57 12.54
N PHE A 123 1.32 0.97 12.05
CA PHE A 123 1.52 2.31 11.52
C PHE A 123 1.19 2.41 10.02
N HIS A 124 0.80 1.31 9.36
CA HIS A 124 0.54 1.28 7.92
C HIS A 124 -0.73 0.55 7.53
N VAL A 125 -1.87 1.18 7.80
CA VAL A 125 -3.18 0.69 7.38
C VAL A 125 -3.76 1.55 6.26
N HIS A 126 -4.29 0.88 5.24
CA HIS A 126 -5.05 1.50 4.15
C HIS A 126 -6.56 1.39 4.43
N GLY A 127 -7.10 2.30 5.24
CA GLY A 127 -8.48 2.28 5.71
C GLY A 127 -9.44 3.14 4.89
N ARG A 128 -9.44 3.02 3.56
CA ARG A 128 -10.28 3.85 2.66
C ARG A 128 -11.77 3.79 2.96
N GLU A 129 -12.24 2.64 3.44
CA GLU A 129 -13.66 2.40 3.73
C GLU A 129 -14.08 2.91 5.12
N LEU A 130 -13.16 3.50 5.89
CA LEU A 130 -13.44 4.06 7.21
C LEU A 130 -14.08 5.45 7.09
N THR A 131 -15.30 5.48 6.53
CA THR A 131 -16.07 6.70 6.23
C THR A 131 -17.41 6.77 6.96
N THR A 132 -17.79 5.72 7.71
CA THR A 132 -19.00 5.69 8.55
C THR A 132 -18.72 5.15 9.95
N PRO A 133 -19.51 5.53 10.97
CA PRO A 133 -19.36 5.02 12.33
C PRO A 133 -19.42 3.49 12.43
N GLU A 134 -20.25 2.83 11.60
CA GLU A 134 -20.39 1.38 11.55
C GLU A 134 -19.12 0.70 11.01
N ALA A 135 -18.48 1.31 10.00
CA ALA A 135 -17.21 0.81 9.47
C ALA A 135 -16.11 0.86 10.53
N TYR A 136 -16.01 1.96 11.28
CA TYR A 136 -15.08 2.07 12.41
C TYR A 136 -15.40 1.07 13.51
N ALA A 137 -16.67 0.91 13.90
CA ALA A 137 -17.08 -0.03 14.94
C ALA A 137 -16.71 -1.48 14.57
N SER A 138 -17.00 -1.88 13.33
CA SER A 138 -16.63 -3.20 12.80
C SER A 138 -15.11 -3.39 12.79
N PHE A 139 -14.37 -2.38 12.35
CA PHE A 139 -12.92 -2.43 12.27
C PHE A 139 -12.27 -2.50 13.66
N VAL A 140 -12.71 -1.70 14.63
CA VAL A 140 -12.21 -1.74 16.01
C VAL A 140 -12.51 -3.09 16.67
N LYS A 141 -13.66 -3.71 16.38
CA LYS A 141 -13.94 -5.07 16.84
C LYS A 141 -12.91 -6.06 16.30
N LEU A 142 -12.52 -5.96 15.02
CA LEU A 142 -11.44 -6.78 14.45
C LEU A 142 -10.11 -6.51 15.16
N LEU A 143 -9.76 -5.24 15.43
CA LEU A 143 -8.56 -4.89 16.19
C LEU A 143 -8.56 -5.57 17.57
N ASP A 144 -9.72 -5.55 18.25
CA ASP A 144 -9.93 -6.19 19.54
C ASP A 144 -9.81 -7.71 19.48
N GLU A 145 -10.15 -8.37 18.38
CA GLU A 145 -10.03 -9.82 18.20
C GLU A 145 -8.56 -10.25 18.03
N ILE A 146 -7.77 -9.46 17.28
CA ILE A 146 -6.37 -9.78 16.97
C ILE A 146 -5.34 -9.18 17.94
N GLY A 147 -5.77 -8.42 18.94
CA GLY A 147 -4.88 -7.80 19.93
C GLY A 147 -4.16 -6.55 19.41
N MET A 148 -4.74 -5.89 18.42
CA MET A 148 -4.24 -4.62 17.90
C MET A 148 -4.74 -3.48 18.79
N GLY A 149 -3.81 -2.79 19.43
CA GLY A 149 -4.09 -1.67 20.33
C GLY A 149 -4.54 -0.43 19.58
N ALA A 150 -3.82 -0.03 18.55
CA ALA A 150 -4.20 1.10 17.71
C ALA A 150 -3.61 0.96 16.31
N ILE A 151 -4.12 1.73 15.37
CA ILE A 151 -3.59 1.80 14.02
C ILE A 151 -3.51 3.23 13.51
N VAL A 152 -2.70 3.43 12.48
CA VAL A 152 -2.67 4.65 11.68
C VAL A 152 -3.29 4.36 10.31
N ASN A 153 -4.44 4.97 10.05
CA ASN A 153 -5.05 5.02 8.73
C ASN A 153 -4.34 6.08 7.89
N LEU A 154 -3.63 5.61 6.86
CA LEU A 154 -2.87 6.44 5.94
C LEU A 154 -3.69 6.95 4.75
N ASN A 155 -4.97 6.58 4.70
CA ASN A 155 -5.93 7.02 3.71
C ASN A 155 -7.09 7.78 4.36
N GLY A 156 -6.78 8.68 5.31
CA GLY A 156 -7.79 9.58 5.87
C GLY A 156 -8.36 10.54 4.81
N GLY A 157 -7.61 10.83 3.75
CA GLY A 157 -8.05 11.73 2.68
C GLY A 157 -7.61 13.17 2.93
N THR A 158 -8.23 14.10 2.21
CA THR A 158 -7.96 15.55 2.23
C THR A 158 -9.27 16.29 2.03
N GLY A 159 -9.40 17.52 2.54
CA GLY A 159 -10.65 18.28 2.46
C GLY A 159 -11.83 17.53 3.10
N GLU A 160 -12.95 17.49 2.41
CA GLU A 160 -14.19 16.86 2.87
C GLU A 160 -14.05 15.36 3.18
N ALA A 161 -13.22 14.64 2.41
CA ALA A 161 -13.00 13.21 2.65
C ALA A 161 -12.30 12.95 4.00
N LEU A 162 -11.40 13.85 4.39
CA LEU A 162 -10.78 13.80 5.71
C LEU A 162 -11.78 14.14 6.80
N ASP A 163 -12.60 15.15 6.58
CA ASP A 163 -13.61 15.58 7.55
C ASP A 163 -14.60 14.46 7.84
N GLN A 164 -15.08 13.78 6.79
CA GLN A 164 -15.93 12.61 6.92
C GLN A 164 -15.25 11.48 7.71
N SER A 165 -13.99 11.16 7.40
CA SER A 165 -13.25 10.10 8.10
C SER A 165 -13.04 10.43 9.58
N LEU A 166 -12.73 11.68 9.90
CA LEU A 166 -12.54 12.15 11.28
C LEU A 166 -13.86 12.14 12.05
N GLU A 167 -14.96 12.65 11.47
CA GLU A 167 -16.28 12.66 12.10
C GLU A 167 -16.79 11.25 12.38
N ALA A 168 -16.72 10.37 11.38
CA ALA A 168 -17.13 8.96 11.51
C ALA A 168 -16.33 8.21 12.58
N GLY A 169 -15.04 8.56 12.73
CA GLY A 169 -14.10 7.90 13.63
C GLY A 169 -13.98 8.53 15.02
N GLU A 170 -14.68 9.63 15.33
CA GLU A 170 -14.43 10.43 16.55
C GLU A 170 -14.55 9.61 17.85
N ALA A 171 -15.51 8.67 17.90
CA ALA A 171 -15.69 7.77 19.04
C ALA A 171 -14.50 6.79 19.25
N TYR A 172 -13.68 6.59 18.23
CA TYR A 172 -12.59 5.59 18.18
C TYR A 172 -11.22 6.22 17.91
N ARG A 173 -11.06 7.54 18.08
CA ARG A 173 -9.82 8.28 17.79
C ARG A 173 -8.57 7.82 18.57
N ASP A 174 -8.76 7.07 19.65
CA ASP A 174 -7.68 6.43 20.43
C ASP A 174 -7.27 5.05 19.87
N ARG A 175 -8.08 4.48 18.98
CA ARG A 175 -7.86 3.19 18.31
C ARG A 175 -7.48 3.35 16.84
N VAL A 176 -8.05 4.36 16.17
CA VAL A 176 -7.78 4.67 14.76
C VAL A 176 -7.36 6.12 14.64
N VAL A 177 -6.11 6.30 14.25
CA VAL A 177 -5.52 7.61 13.98
C VAL A 177 -5.55 7.87 12.49
N ASN A 178 -6.15 8.99 12.06
CA ASN A 178 -6.19 9.37 10.65
C ASN A 178 -5.03 10.32 10.29
N PHE A 179 -4.34 10.03 9.19
CA PHE A 179 -3.40 10.94 8.55
C PHE A 179 -4.07 11.64 7.35
N ILE A 180 -3.73 12.92 7.14
CA ILE A 180 -4.04 13.59 5.88
C ILE A 180 -3.23 12.95 4.75
N THR A 181 -3.86 12.75 3.60
CA THR A 181 -3.20 12.20 2.42
C THR A 181 -2.59 13.34 1.58
N PHE A 182 -1.31 13.22 1.22
CA PHE A 182 -0.68 14.12 0.27
C PHE A 182 -1.41 14.12 -1.08
N SER A 183 -1.69 15.31 -1.63
CA SER A 183 -2.22 15.47 -2.99
C SER A 183 -1.27 16.29 -3.83
N ALA A 184 -0.77 15.71 -4.92
CA ALA A 184 0.02 16.46 -5.92
C ALA A 184 -0.85 17.17 -6.96
N GLU A 185 -2.17 17.22 -6.79
CA GLU A 185 -3.07 17.92 -7.70
C GLU A 185 -2.72 19.41 -7.72
N GLY A 186 -2.47 19.96 -8.91
CA GLY A 186 -2.07 21.36 -9.07
C GLY A 186 -0.64 21.67 -8.60
N ILE A 187 0.24 20.69 -8.34
CA ILE A 187 1.60 20.92 -7.79
C ILE A 187 2.49 21.87 -8.63
N ASN A 188 2.21 22.00 -9.92
CA ASN A 188 2.92 22.91 -10.82
C ASN A 188 2.28 24.32 -10.89
N GLU A 189 1.14 24.53 -10.24
CA GLU A 189 0.44 25.81 -10.25
C GLU A 189 1.01 26.77 -9.19
N PRO A 190 1.08 28.08 -9.47
CA PRO A 190 1.46 29.08 -8.48
C PRO A 190 0.57 29.01 -7.23
N GLY A 191 1.19 29.05 -6.06
CA GLY A 191 0.49 29.06 -4.77
C GLY A 191 0.06 27.69 -4.27
N TRP A 192 0.38 26.60 -4.98
CA TRP A 192 0.02 25.25 -4.52
C TRP A 192 0.62 24.92 -3.14
N SER A 193 1.90 25.25 -2.94
CA SER A 193 2.62 24.94 -1.70
C SER A 193 1.94 25.55 -0.48
N GLU A 194 1.56 26.82 -0.58
CA GLU A 194 0.86 27.55 0.48
C GLU A 194 -0.55 27.02 0.69
N LYS A 195 -1.28 26.69 -0.38
CA LYS A 195 -2.63 26.10 -0.29
C LYS A 195 -2.61 24.76 0.42
N PHE A 196 -1.68 23.87 0.04
CA PHE A 196 -1.59 22.55 0.67
C PHE A 196 -1.10 22.64 2.11
N ALA A 197 -0.16 23.53 2.42
CA ALA A 197 0.25 23.79 3.81
C ALA A 197 -0.92 24.34 4.66
N ALA A 198 -1.76 25.22 4.11
CA ALA A 198 -2.95 25.71 4.80
C ALA A 198 -3.98 24.58 5.04
N GLU A 199 -4.14 23.68 4.08
CA GLU A 199 -4.97 22.48 4.24
C GLU A 199 -4.42 21.54 5.32
N MET A 200 -3.10 21.36 5.40
CA MET A 200 -2.49 20.60 6.50
C MET A 200 -2.75 21.25 7.86
N GLU A 201 -2.63 22.58 7.97
CA GLU A 201 -2.96 23.30 9.20
C GLU A 201 -4.42 23.07 9.61
N ARG A 202 -5.36 23.12 8.66
CA ARG A 202 -6.78 22.81 8.88
C ARG A 202 -6.96 21.37 9.35
N ALA A 203 -6.37 20.40 8.65
CA ALA A 203 -6.44 18.98 8.97
C ALA A 203 -5.90 18.66 10.37
N PHE A 204 -4.77 19.23 10.76
CA PHE A 204 -4.21 19.04 12.10
C PHE A 204 -5.09 19.63 13.19
N LYS A 205 -5.72 20.78 12.94
CA LYS A 205 -6.72 21.36 13.86
C LYS A 205 -7.99 20.52 13.93
N ALA A 206 -8.39 19.88 12.83
CA ALA A 206 -9.55 19.01 12.77
C ALA A 206 -9.32 17.65 13.46
N GLY A 207 -8.06 17.22 13.62
CA GLY A 207 -7.71 16.03 14.40
C GLY A 207 -6.75 15.06 13.72
N ALA A 208 -6.34 15.31 12.47
CA ALA A 208 -5.33 14.50 11.81
C ALA A 208 -4.01 14.52 12.60
N GLN A 209 -3.38 13.37 12.74
CA GLN A 209 -2.18 13.21 13.58
C GLN A 209 -0.88 13.07 12.79
N GLY A 210 -0.91 13.30 11.48
CA GLY A 210 0.24 13.16 10.61
C GLY A 210 -0.16 13.23 9.16
N MET A 211 0.82 13.06 8.27
CA MET A 211 0.61 13.08 6.83
C MET A 211 1.21 11.84 6.16
N LYS A 212 0.48 11.26 5.20
CA LYS A 212 0.99 10.22 4.29
C LYS A 212 1.41 10.86 2.97
N VAL A 213 2.66 10.65 2.57
CA VAL A 213 3.12 10.85 1.21
C VAL A 213 3.06 9.50 0.49
N SER A 214 2.30 9.44 -0.61
CA SER A 214 2.18 8.24 -1.43
C SER A 214 3.25 8.19 -2.52
N LYS A 215 3.28 7.07 -3.25
CA LYS A 215 4.17 6.86 -4.39
C LYS A 215 3.90 7.82 -5.55
N GLN A 216 2.81 8.60 -5.49
CA GLN A 216 2.57 9.67 -6.46
C GLN A 216 3.78 10.61 -6.51
N LEU A 217 4.39 10.92 -5.36
CA LEU A 217 5.68 11.61 -5.34
C LEU A 217 6.79 10.61 -5.69
N GLY A 218 7.58 10.93 -6.71
CA GLY A 218 8.62 10.03 -7.24
C GLY A 218 8.17 9.05 -8.33
N GLN A 219 6.86 8.83 -8.56
CA GLN A 219 6.37 7.97 -9.66
C GLN A 219 5.23 8.55 -10.52
N GLY A 220 4.53 9.59 -10.07
CA GLY A 220 3.39 10.16 -10.80
C GLY A 220 3.46 11.66 -10.99
N ALA A 221 3.83 12.41 -9.95
CA ALA A 221 3.99 13.85 -9.98
C ALA A 221 5.21 14.21 -10.85
N LYS A 222 4.97 14.93 -11.94
CA LYS A 222 5.98 15.33 -12.92
C LYS A 222 6.02 16.84 -13.08
N ASN A 223 7.21 17.36 -13.32
CA ASN A 223 7.43 18.71 -13.81
C ASN A 223 6.88 18.85 -15.25
N PRO A 224 6.68 20.08 -15.74
CA PRO A 224 6.23 20.32 -17.12
C PRO A 224 7.15 19.72 -18.20
N ASP A 225 8.44 19.51 -17.88
CA ASP A 225 9.42 18.88 -18.77
C ASP A 225 9.38 17.33 -18.74
N GLY A 226 8.48 16.75 -17.93
CA GLY A 226 8.29 15.31 -17.80
C GLY A 226 9.18 14.63 -16.75
N THR A 227 10.10 15.36 -16.10
CA THR A 227 10.92 14.82 -15.00
C THR A 227 10.08 14.61 -13.74
N PHE A 228 10.42 13.62 -12.91
CA PHE A 228 9.69 13.36 -11.65
C PHE A 228 10.04 14.40 -10.58
N ILE A 229 9.01 14.90 -9.90
CA ILE A 229 9.17 15.76 -8.72
C ILE A 229 9.72 14.92 -7.57
N GLN A 230 10.86 15.33 -7.02
CA GLN A 230 11.56 14.63 -5.94
C GLN A 230 11.01 15.06 -4.57
N ALA A 231 11.32 14.27 -3.52
CA ALA A 231 10.84 14.53 -2.17
C ALA A 231 11.49 15.74 -1.49
N ASP A 232 12.65 16.18 -1.98
CA ASP A 232 13.39 17.36 -1.55
C ASP A 232 13.12 18.58 -2.45
N ASP A 233 12.10 18.53 -3.32
CA ASP A 233 11.73 19.66 -4.17
C ASP A 233 11.30 20.86 -3.30
N PRO A 234 11.82 22.08 -3.55
CA PRO A 234 11.53 23.27 -2.73
C PRO A 234 10.05 23.62 -2.62
N ARG A 235 9.22 23.19 -3.58
CA ARG A 235 7.75 23.35 -3.49
C ARG A 235 7.17 22.66 -2.25
N LEU A 236 7.86 21.67 -1.69
CA LEU A 236 7.43 20.92 -0.52
C LEU A 236 7.90 21.53 0.79
N ASP A 237 8.78 22.54 0.78
CA ASP A 237 9.29 23.17 2.02
C ASP A 237 8.16 23.67 2.94
N PRO A 238 7.10 24.35 2.44
CA PRO A 238 5.99 24.76 3.29
C PRO A 238 5.22 23.58 3.92
N VAL A 239 5.19 22.44 3.23
CA VAL A 239 4.54 21.20 3.68
C VAL A 239 5.32 20.60 4.86
N TRP A 240 6.65 20.50 4.72
CA TRP A 240 7.53 20.03 5.79
C TRP A 240 7.55 20.97 6.98
N ALA A 241 7.60 22.28 6.73
CA ALA A 241 7.52 23.30 7.77
C ALA A 241 6.20 23.22 8.53
N MET A 242 5.08 22.93 7.86
CA MET A 242 3.78 22.79 8.52
C MET A 242 3.72 21.56 9.43
N ALA A 243 4.22 20.41 8.96
CA ALA A 243 4.34 19.22 9.79
C ALA A 243 5.20 19.47 11.04
N ALA A 244 6.35 20.14 10.88
CA ALA A 244 7.23 20.51 11.97
C ALA A 244 6.58 21.50 12.96
N ARG A 245 5.87 22.51 12.45
CA ARG A 245 5.17 23.53 13.27
C ARG A 245 4.12 22.92 14.20
N TYR A 246 3.45 21.85 13.77
CA TYR A 246 2.42 21.16 14.55
C TYR A 246 2.93 19.92 15.29
N ASP A 247 4.25 19.64 15.25
CA ASP A 247 4.87 18.45 15.83
C ASP A 247 4.19 17.15 15.34
N LYS A 248 3.97 17.07 14.02
CA LYS A 248 3.28 15.93 13.38
C LYS A 248 4.24 15.11 12.52
N PRO A 249 4.18 13.76 12.61
CA PRO A 249 4.96 12.87 11.76
C PRO A 249 4.51 12.92 10.30
N VAL A 250 5.47 12.66 9.41
CA VAL A 250 5.25 12.39 8.00
C VAL A 250 5.68 10.96 7.70
N MET A 251 4.79 10.16 7.14
CA MET A 251 5.15 8.87 6.56
C MET A 251 5.34 9.00 5.05
N ILE A 252 6.54 8.67 4.59
CA ILE A 252 6.93 8.79 3.18
C ILE A 252 7.01 7.40 2.55
N HIS A 253 6.13 7.13 1.58
CA HIS A 253 6.13 5.89 0.79
C HIS A 253 6.36 6.23 -0.69
N ILE A 254 7.62 6.46 -1.07
CA ILE A 254 8.00 6.97 -2.41
C ILE A 254 8.82 5.97 -3.25
N SER A 255 9.22 4.83 -2.68
CA SER A 255 10.00 3.81 -3.37
C SER A 255 9.17 2.60 -3.77
N ASP A 256 9.67 1.84 -4.73
CA ASP A 256 9.16 0.51 -5.10
C ASP A 256 10.35 -0.40 -5.43
N SER A 257 10.09 -1.69 -5.64
CA SER A 257 11.16 -2.62 -6.06
C SER A 257 11.74 -2.19 -7.41
N ILE A 258 13.04 -2.40 -7.60
CA ILE A 258 13.73 -2.01 -8.82
C ILE A 258 13.09 -2.63 -10.07
N GLY A 259 12.62 -3.88 -9.99
CA GLY A 259 11.87 -4.53 -11.04
C GLY A 259 10.61 -3.77 -11.51
N ARG A 260 10.09 -2.79 -10.75
CA ARG A 260 8.98 -1.91 -11.19
C ARG A 260 9.32 -1.07 -12.40
N PHE A 261 10.58 -0.67 -12.46
CA PHE A 261 11.07 0.28 -13.44
C PHE A 261 11.62 -0.43 -14.68
N TYR A 262 11.65 -1.76 -14.67
CA TYR A 262 12.02 -2.58 -15.81
C TYR A 262 10.79 -3.19 -16.48
N PRO A 263 10.85 -3.47 -17.79
CA PRO A 263 9.84 -4.28 -18.44
C PRO A 263 9.68 -5.60 -17.68
N PRO A 264 8.45 -6.04 -17.44
CA PRO A 264 8.24 -7.31 -16.81
C PRO A 264 8.66 -8.37 -17.84
N GLY A 265 9.23 -9.48 -17.36
CA GLY A 265 9.74 -10.54 -18.22
C GLY A 265 10.33 -11.68 -17.40
N PRO A 266 10.68 -12.82 -18.01
CA PRO A 266 11.37 -13.91 -17.32
C PRO A 266 12.76 -13.52 -16.75
N LYS A 267 13.21 -12.29 -17.02
CA LYS A 267 14.45 -11.69 -16.49
C LYS A 267 14.20 -10.62 -15.40
N ASN A 268 12.95 -10.42 -15.01
CA ASN A 268 12.52 -9.45 -14.00
C ASN A 268 11.73 -10.21 -12.94
N GLU A 269 12.09 -10.06 -11.66
CA GLU A 269 11.48 -10.75 -10.52
C GLU A 269 9.96 -10.54 -10.41
N ARG A 270 9.43 -9.49 -11.06
CA ARG A 270 7.98 -9.25 -11.18
C ARG A 270 7.23 -10.33 -11.94
N TYR A 271 7.92 -11.17 -12.70
CA TYR A 271 7.34 -12.35 -13.34
C TYR A 271 6.61 -13.26 -12.34
N GLU A 272 7.20 -13.49 -11.16
CA GLU A 272 6.63 -14.37 -10.14
C GLU A 272 5.53 -13.67 -9.29
N ALA A 273 5.48 -12.33 -9.31
CA ALA A 273 4.53 -11.55 -8.51
C ALA A 273 3.09 -11.51 -9.10
N GLY A 274 2.83 -12.22 -10.20
CA GLY A 274 1.48 -12.33 -10.78
C GLY A 274 0.89 -11.03 -11.34
N LEU A 275 1.72 -10.02 -11.63
CA LEU A 275 1.28 -8.72 -12.16
C LEU A 275 1.07 -8.71 -13.68
N TRP A 276 1.08 -9.87 -14.32
CA TRP A 276 0.87 -10.08 -15.74
C TRP A 276 -0.53 -10.64 -15.97
N ARG A 277 -1.57 -9.85 -16.16
CA ARG A 277 -2.93 -10.42 -16.23
C ARG A 277 -3.27 -10.95 -17.61
N GLN A 278 -2.59 -10.48 -18.68
CA GLN A 278 -2.81 -10.90 -20.06
C GLN A 278 -1.51 -10.98 -20.91
N PRO A 279 -1.46 -11.86 -21.92
CA PRO A 279 -0.37 -11.87 -22.91
C PRO A 279 -0.22 -10.52 -23.62
N GLY A 280 0.97 -9.94 -23.57
CA GLY A 280 1.27 -8.65 -24.19
C GLY A 280 0.83 -7.42 -23.39
N GLU A 281 0.34 -7.60 -22.16
CA GLU A 281 0.01 -6.49 -21.26
C GLU A 281 1.28 -5.74 -20.82
N LEU A 282 1.42 -4.51 -21.32
CA LEU A 282 2.43 -3.54 -20.87
C LEU A 282 1.84 -2.50 -19.90
N ALA A 283 0.51 -2.39 -19.85
CA ALA A 283 -0.21 -1.51 -18.94
C ALA A 283 -0.06 -2.03 -17.50
N GLY A 284 0.41 -1.17 -16.60
CA GLY A 284 0.90 -1.55 -15.27
C GLY A 284 2.40 -1.34 -15.10
N ASN A 285 3.14 -1.15 -16.20
CA ASN A 285 4.52 -0.69 -16.17
C ASN A 285 4.62 0.80 -16.41
N LEU A 286 5.45 1.43 -15.57
CA LEU A 286 6.03 2.76 -15.74
C LEU A 286 5.09 3.97 -15.64
N ASN A 287 3.81 3.92 -16.04
CA ASN A 287 3.06 5.18 -16.26
C ASN A 287 1.70 5.36 -15.53
N ASP A 288 0.99 4.30 -15.13
CA ASP A 288 -0.44 4.43 -14.75
C ASP A 288 -0.75 4.19 -13.25
N GLY A 289 0.24 4.37 -12.37
CA GLY A 289 0.03 4.35 -10.91
C GLY A 289 0.11 2.98 -10.25
N GLY A 290 0.55 2.95 -8.99
CA GLY A 290 0.48 1.75 -8.15
C GLY A 290 -0.92 1.57 -7.57
N PRO A 291 -1.28 0.36 -7.11
CA PRO A 291 -2.43 0.22 -6.22
C PRO A 291 -2.11 1.07 -4.99
N SER A 292 -2.73 2.25 -4.92
CA SER A 292 -2.68 3.07 -3.73
C SER A 292 -3.39 2.36 -2.61
#